data_AF-A0A644YFV9-F1
#
_entry.id   AF-A0A644YFV9-F1
#
_cell.length_a   1.000
_cell.length_b   1.000
_cell.length_c   1.000
_cell.angle_alpha   90.00
_cell.angle_beta   90.00
_cell.angle_gamma   90.00
#
_symmetry.space_group_name_H-M   'P 1'
#
loop_
_entity.id
_entity.type
_entity.pdbx_description
1 polymer ?
#
loop_
_entity_poly.entity_id
_entity_poly.type
_entity_poly.pdbx_seq_one_letter_code
_entity_poly.pdbx_strand_id
1 'polypeptide(L)'
;MQERVLVREPGSGTRDILEKHLAAQNMALSDFADIVQISGMQAILQLLERDVGISFLYEAVARQGIRSGTLREIPLRDFQVEHDIALIWERGSVFAGEYLDLCRQLLKADEP
;
A
#
# COMPACT_ATOMS: atom_id res chain seq x y z
N MET A 1 18.13 12.19 11.82
CA MET A 1 18.24 10.83 11.28
C MET A 1 17.52 10.86 9.94
N GLN A 2 18.19 10.50 8.85
CA GLN A 2 17.55 10.37 7.53
C GLN A 2 17.24 8.88 7.37
N GLU A 3 15.97 8.52 7.39
CA GLU A 3 15.53 7.14 7.18
C GLU A 3 15.52 6.80 5.69
N ARG A 4 15.87 5.56 5.34
CA ARG A 4 15.70 5.03 3.99
C ARG A 4 14.25 4.71 3.74
N VAL A 5 13.69 5.23 2.65
CA VAL A 5 12.32 4.94 2.24
C VAL A 5 12.31 3.83 1.19
N LEU A 6 11.70 2.71 1.53
CA LEU A 6 11.44 1.60 0.61
C LEU A 6 10.15 1.89 -0.14
N VAL A 7 10.23 2.06 -1.46
CA VAL A 7 9.08 2.38 -2.33
C VAL A 7 8.86 1.29 -3.36
N ARG A 8 7.62 1.16 -3.82
CA ARG A 8 7.27 0.28 -4.93
C ARG A 8 7.78 0.84 -6.28
N GLU A 9 7.74 0.00 -7.29
CA GLU A 9 8.03 0.36 -8.68
C GLU A 9 7.05 1.43 -9.23
N PRO A 10 7.50 2.29 -10.17
CA PRO A 10 6.60 3.21 -10.88
C PRO A 10 5.43 2.47 -11.52
N GLY A 11 4.23 3.04 -11.43
CA GLY A 11 3.00 2.42 -11.94
C GLY A 11 2.37 1.41 -10.98
N SER A 12 2.94 1.18 -9.80
CA SER A 12 2.24 0.49 -8.73
C SER A 12 1.25 1.43 -8.04
N GLY A 13 0.02 0.97 -7.82
CA GLY A 13 -1.01 1.80 -7.19
C GLY A 13 -0.61 2.37 -5.82
N THR A 14 0.13 1.61 -5.00
CA THR A 14 0.62 2.08 -3.70
C THR A 14 1.62 3.23 -3.81
N ARG A 15 2.53 3.19 -4.81
CA ARG A 15 3.45 4.32 -5.05
C ARG A 15 2.71 5.52 -5.61
N ASP A 16 1.80 5.30 -6.56
CA ASP A 16 1.02 6.39 -7.16
C ASP A 16 0.23 7.16 -6.08
N ILE A 17 -0.31 6.47 -5.08
CA ILE A 17 -0.99 7.09 -3.94
C ILE A 17 -0.03 7.95 -3.12
N LEU A 18 1.14 7.40 -2.77
CA LEU A 18 2.17 8.13 -2.03
C LEU A 18 2.62 9.38 -2.80
N GLU A 19 2.94 9.26 -4.08
CA GLU A 19 3.38 10.38 -4.93
C GLU A 19 2.29 11.46 -5.04
N LYS A 20 1.02 11.09 -5.21
CA LYS A 20 -0.11 12.04 -5.22
C LYS A 20 -0.27 12.77 -3.90
N HIS A 21 -0.13 12.07 -2.77
CA HIS A 21 -0.23 12.68 -1.47
C HIS A 21 0.92 13.67 -1.22
N LEU A 22 2.16 13.28 -1.53
CA LEU A 22 3.32 14.17 -1.45
C LEU A 22 3.14 15.40 -2.34
N ALA A 23 2.68 15.21 -3.58
CA ALA A 23 2.45 16.30 -4.52
C ALA A 23 1.41 17.31 -4.01
N ALA A 24 0.35 16.85 -3.33
CA ALA A 24 -0.65 17.73 -2.70
C ALA A 24 -0.05 18.62 -1.59
N GLN A 25 1.08 18.23 -1.03
CA GLN A 25 1.85 18.98 -0.04
C GLN A 25 3.04 19.75 -0.65
N ASN A 26 3.15 19.82 -1.98
CA ASN A 26 4.30 20.36 -2.72
C ASN A 26 5.62 19.62 -2.42
N MET A 27 5.53 18.33 -2.11
CA MET A 27 6.66 17.44 -1.91
C MET A 27 6.73 16.40 -3.04
N ALA A 28 7.90 15.78 -3.20
CA ALA A 28 8.14 14.69 -4.11
C ALA A 28 8.96 13.59 -3.43
N LEU A 29 8.97 12.39 -4.02
CA LEU A 29 9.86 11.32 -3.54
C LEU A 29 11.32 11.78 -3.51
N SER A 30 11.76 12.57 -4.49
CA SER A 30 13.13 13.10 -4.55
C SER A 30 13.54 13.98 -3.36
N ASP A 31 12.60 14.40 -2.51
CA ASP A 31 12.90 15.16 -1.30
C ASP A 31 13.42 14.28 -0.15
N PHE A 32 13.23 12.95 -0.26
CA PHE A 32 13.83 11.98 0.65
C PHE A 32 15.28 11.70 0.26
N ALA A 33 16.17 11.66 1.25
CA ALA A 33 17.61 11.53 1.02
C ALA A 33 18.05 10.14 0.54
N ASP A 34 17.30 9.09 0.87
CA ASP A 34 17.60 7.71 0.48
C ASP A 34 16.31 6.97 0.14
N ILE A 35 16.21 6.53 -1.11
CA ILE A 35 15.06 5.81 -1.64
C ILE A 35 15.55 4.53 -2.31
N VAL A 36 14.93 3.41 -1.95
CA VAL A 36 15.17 2.14 -2.60
C VAL A 36 13.87 1.65 -3.22
N GLN A 37 13.90 1.40 -4.52
CA GLN A 37 12.78 0.83 -5.25
C GLN A 37 12.79 -0.69 -5.15
N ILE A 38 11.67 -1.28 -4.72
CA ILE A 38 11.48 -2.72 -4.57
C ILE A 38 10.14 -3.13 -5.19
N SER A 39 10.16 -4.05 -6.17
CA SER A 39 8.93 -4.44 -6.86
C SER A 39 8.02 -5.37 -6.05
N GLY A 40 8.60 -6.19 -5.18
CA GLY A 40 7.86 -7.21 -4.42
C GLY A 40 7.39 -6.68 -3.06
N MET A 41 6.08 -6.68 -2.81
CA MET A 41 5.52 -6.33 -1.50
C MET A 41 6.06 -7.20 -0.36
N GLN A 42 6.21 -8.51 -0.61
CA GLN A 42 6.82 -9.43 0.36
C GLN A 42 8.30 -9.10 0.66
N ALA A 43 9.04 -8.62 -0.34
CA ALA A 43 10.42 -8.20 -0.14
C ALA A 43 10.50 -6.93 0.71
N ILE A 44 9.59 -5.97 0.51
CA ILE A 44 9.48 -4.80 1.39
C ILE A 44 9.25 -5.22 2.84
N LEU A 45 8.24 -6.07 3.10
CA LEU A 45 7.95 -6.54 4.47
C LEU A 45 9.17 -7.19 5.13
N GLN A 46 9.87 -8.07 4.43
CA GLN A 46 11.08 -8.72 4.95
C GLN A 46 12.23 -7.74 5.24
N LEU A 47 12.36 -6.66 4.46
CA LEU A 47 13.35 -5.62 4.70
C LEU A 47 12.97 -4.75 5.90
N LEU A 48 11.68 -4.45 6.07
CA LEU A 48 11.17 -3.71 7.24
C LEU A 48 11.40 -4.50 8.54
N GLU A 49 11.12 -5.81 8.54
CA GLU A 49 11.38 -6.68 9.70
C GLU A 49 12.86 -6.78 10.09
N ARG A 50 13.77 -6.41 9.18
CA ARG A 50 15.22 -6.36 9.40
C ARG A 50 15.73 -4.95 9.69
N ASP A 51 14.83 -3.99 9.92
CA ASP A 51 15.15 -2.60 10.22
C ASP A 51 15.98 -1.91 9.11
N VAL A 52 15.73 -2.26 7.85
CA VAL A 52 16.47 -1.71 6.70
C VAL A 52 15.95 -0.31 6.28
N GLY A 53 14.77 0.08 6.78
CA GLY A 53 14.18 1.39 6.50
C GLY A 53 12.68 1.42 6.82
N ILE A 54 11.99 2.42 6.27
CA ILE A 54 10.55 2.63 6.43
C ILE A 54 9.84 2.50 5.08
N SER A 55 8.52 2.29 5.08
CA SER A 55 7.75 2.21 3.84
C SER A 55 6.32 2.70 4.05
N PHE A 56 5.64 3.00 2.94
CA PHE A 56 4.21 3.28 2.89
C PHE A 56 3.49 2.04 2.37
N LEU A 57 2.59 1.48 3.17
CA LEU A 57 1.88 0.24 2.90
C LEU A 57 0.41 0.38 3.27
N TYR A 58 -0.46 -0.37 2.61
CA TYR A 58 -1.83 -0.55 3.09
C TYR A 58 -1.83 -1.23 4.45
N GLU A 59 -2.66 -0.74 5.36
CA GLU A 59 -2.75 -1.27 6.72
C GLU A 59 -3.02 -2.78 6.72
N ALA A 60 -3.90 -3.28 5.84
CA ALA A 60 -4.22 -4.70 5.73
C ALA A 60 -2.97 -5.59 5.52
N VAL A 61 -1.97 -5.10 4.80
CA VAL A 61 -0.72 -5.82 4.53
C VAL A 61 0.21 -5.79 5.75
N ALA A 62 0.28 -4.66 6.46
CA ALA A 62 1.13 -4.50 7.64
C ALA A 62 0.51 -5.07 8.92
N ARG A 63 -0.82 -5.29 8.94
CA ARG A 63 -1.62 -5.64 10.12
C ARG A 63 -1.05 -6.81 10.91
N GLN A 64 -0.62 -7.88 10.23
CA GLN A 64 -0.03 -9.03 10.90
C GLN A 64 1.27 -8.64 11.63
N GLY A 65 2.19 -7.96 10.95
CA GLY A 65 3.47 -7.53 11.53
C GLY A 65 3.30 -6.55 12.69
N ILE A 66 2.30 -5.65 12.59
CA ILE A 66 1.96 -4.73 13.68
C ILE A 66 1.44 -5.51 14.89
N ARG A 67 0.51 -6.46 14.71
CA ARG A 67 -0.02 -7.28 15.80
C ARG A 67 1.04 -8.16 16.46
N SER A 68 2.00 -8.69 15.69
CA SER A 68 3.12 -9.46 16.24
C SER A 68 4.23 -8.59 16.84
N GLY A 69 4.16 -7.26 16.70
CA GLY A 69 5.17 -6.33 17.15
C GLY A 69 6.47 -6.33 16.33
N THR A 70 6.49 -7.01 15.17
CA THR A 70 7.63 -7.01 14.24
C THR A 70 7.67 -5.78 13.35
N LEU A 71 6.51 -5.13 13.16
CA LEU A 71 6.38 -3.84 12.51
C LEU A 71 5.76 -2.84 13.49
N ARG A 72 6.08 -1.56 13.28
CA ARG A 72 5.47 -0.45 14.02
C ARG A 72 4.96 0.57 13.02
N GLU A 73 3.73 1.02 13.24
CA GLU A 73 3.16 2.14 12.50
C GLU A 73 3.83 3.46 12.92
N ILE A 74 4.11 4.31 11.94
CA ILE A 74 4.54 5.69 12.16
C ILE A 74 3.30 6.57 12.00
N PRO A 75 2.73 7.12 13.09
CA PRO A 75 1.52 7.92 13.01
C PRO A 75 1.82 9.25 12.34
N LEU A 76 1.16 9.51 11.21
CA LEU A 76 1.19 10.77 10.48
C LEU A 76 -0.10 11.54 10.78
N ARG A 77 0.00 12.83 11.12
CA ARG A 77 -1.17 13.63 11.56
C ARG A 77 -2.10 13.98 10.42
N ASP A 78 -1.56 14.04 9.22
CA ASP A 78 -2.14 14.60 8.00
C ASP A 78 -2.21 13.57 6.87
N PHE A 79 -1.91 12.30 7.16
CA PHE A 79 -1.92 11.21 6.19
C PHE A 79 -3.04 10.21 6.53
N GLN A 80 -4.24 10.52 6.05
CA GLN A 80 -5.41 9.65 6.12
C GLN A 80 -5.88 9.42 4.68
N VAL A 81 -5.29 8.41 4.03
CA VAL A 81 -5.61 8.09 2.63
C VAL A 81 -6.39 6.80 2.57
N GLU A 82 -7.67 6.91 2.27
CA GLU A 82 -8.52 5.78 1.87
C GLU A 82 -8.54 5.68 0.35
N HIS A 83 -8.50 4.46 -0.17
CA HIS A 83 -8.56 4.21 -1.60
C HIS A 83 -9.56 3.11 -1.90
N ASP A 84 -10.50 3.41 -2.79
CA ASP A 84 -11.49 2.45 -3.26
C ASP A 84 -10.80 1.38 -4.12
N ILE A 85 -11.14 0.12 -3.86
CA ILE A 85 -10.74 -1.00 -4.70
C ILE A 85 -11.88 -1.30 -5.67
N ALA A 86 -11.58 -1.32 -6.97
CA ALA A 86 -12.53 -1.64 -8.02
C ALA A 86 -12.21 -3.00 -8.66
N LEU A 87 -13.24 -3.85 -8.82
CA LEU A 87 -13.18 -5.03 -9.68
C LEU A 87 -13.65 -4.63 -11.09
N ILE A 88 -12.80 -4.83 -12.10
CA ILE A 88 -13.07 -4.42 -13.49
C ILE A 88 -13.12 -5.67 -14.37
N TRP A 89 -14.13 -5.77 -15.24
CA TRP A 89 -14.27 -6.84 -16.22
C TRP A 89 -14.86 -6.33 -17.54
N GLU A 90 -14.71 -7.12 -18.60
CA GLU A 90 -15.21 -6.80 -19.93
C GLU A 90 -16.74 -6.74 -19.99
N ARG A 91 -17.25 -5.72 -20.69
CA ARG A 91 -18.70 -5.55 -20.87
C ARG A 91 -19.27 -6.73 -21.65
N GLY A 92 -20.26 -7.41 -21.06
CA GLY A 92 -20.89 -8.57 -21.67
C GLY A 92 -20.16 -9.89 -21.42
N SER A 93 -19.18 -9.92 -20.50
CA SER A 93 -18.58 -11.18 -20.06
C SER A 93 -19.63 -12.17 -19.59
N VAL A 94 -19.55 -13.42 -20.07
CA VAL A 94 -20.39 -14.54 -19.62
C VAL A 94 -20.18 -14.85 -18.14
N PHE A 95 -19.04 -14.46 -17.58
CA PHE A 95 -18.68 -14.64 -16.17
C PHE A 95 -19.14 -13.47 -15.28
N ALA A 96 -19.90 -12.51 -15.80
CA ALA A 96 -20.30 -11.33 -15.01
C ALA A 96 -21.04 -11.69 -13.72
N GLY A 97 -21.84 -12.78 -13.72
CA GLY A 97 -22.49 -13.28 -12.51
C GLY A 97 -21.47 -13.75 -11.45
N GLU A 98 -20.48 -14.54 -11.86
CA GLU A 98 -19.41 -15.04 -10.99
C GLU A 98 -18.55 -13.90 -10.42
N TYR A 99 -18.22 -12.89 -11.23
CA TYR A 99 -17.50 -11.71 -10.76
C TYR A 99 -18.29 -10.91 -9.72
N LEU A 100 -19.61 -10.78 -9.90
CA LEU A 100 -20.48 -10.12 -8.91
C LEU A 100 -20.56 -10.92 -7.61
N ASP A 101 -20.67 -12.25 -7.69
CA ASP A 101 -20.68 -13.11 -6.51
C ASP A 101 -19.34 -13.05 -5.76
N LEU A 102 -18.22 -13.07 -6.48
CA LEU A 102 -16.89 -12.86 -5.91
C LEU A 102 -16.78 -11.49 -5.22
N CYS A 103 -17.22 -10.42 -5.88
CA CYS A 103 -17.23 -9.07 -5.30
C CYS A 103 -18.01 -9.04 -3.98
N ARG A 104 -19.20 -9.66 -3.92
CA ARG A 104 -20.00 -9.72 -2.69
C ARG A 104 -19.30 -10.52 -1.59
N GLN A 105 -18.59 -11.59 -1.93
CA GLN A 105 -17.83 -12.36 -0.95
C GLN A 105 -16.66 -11.56 -0.38
N LEU A 106 -15.91 -10.86 -1.23
CA LEU A 106 -14.80 -10.01 -0.83
C LEU A 106 -15.27 -8.85 0.08
N LEU A 107 -16.38 -8.18 -0.27
CA LEU A 107 -16.94 -7.09 0.54
C LEU A 107 -17.43 -7.55 1.93
N LYS A 108 -17.90 -8.80 2.06
CA LYS A 108 -18.29 -9.36 3.36
C LYS A 108 -17.11 -9.80 4.22
N ALA A 109 -15.97 -10.14 3.60
CA ALA A 109 -14.78 -10.58 4.31
C ALA A 109 -14.00 -9.42 4.96
N ASP A 110 -14.28 -8.18 4.57
CA ASP A 110 -13.74 -6.95 5.16
C ASP A 110 -14.61 -6.36 6.29
N GLU A 111 -15.74 -7.00 6.64
CA GLU A 111 -16.49 -6.62 7.85
C GLU A 111 -15.73 -7.06 9.12
N PRO A 112 -15.58 -6.17 10.12
CA PRO A 112 -14.78 -6.41 11.33
C PRO A 112 -15.34 -7.49 12.27
#